data_AF-A0A9E6D106-F1
#
_entry.id   AF-A0A9E6D106-F1
#
_cell.length_a   1.000
_cell.length_b   1.000
_cell.length_c   1.000
_cell.angle_alpha   90.00
_cell.angle_beta   90.00
_cell.angle_gamma   90.00
#
_symmetry.space_group_name_H-M   'P 1'
#
loop_
_entity.id
_entity.type
_entity.pdbx_description
1 polymer ?
#
loop_
_entity_poly.entity_id
_entity_poly.type
_entity_poly.pdbx_seq_one_letter_code
_entity_poly.pdbx_strand_id
1 'polypeptide(L)'
;MLLIDETPTLYLPKFVQIPATGRSNKLAVIIGAQDISQLEDTYTKTKAEVLISNLGTQFYGRTTNQATAERVVKMFGQREDIQMLHSTSKKGFIDWTPGRSKSQSIQKRDRVKIQEMTTLEQGEFVGMIAEGTTKEFKGKIKLQESSIDLIKIPKNESYSVDEANKKFENIYKEVEEFIKEETTKEDDIAPIIL
;
A
#
# COMPACT_ATOMS: atom_id res chain seq x y z
N MET A 1 16.71 1.86 0.59
CA MET A 1 15.26 2.02 0.31
C MET A 1 15.07 1.81 -1.17
N LEU A 2 14.13 0.97 -1.57
CA LEU A 2 13.74 0.76 -2.97
C LEU A 2 12.35 1.36 -3.17
N LEU A 3 12.26 2.41 -3.97
CA LEU A 3 11.00 3.04 -4.36
C LEU A 3 10.79 2.79 -5.86
N ILE A 4 9.68 2.16 -6.20
CA ILE A 4 9.31 1.90 -7.59
C ILE A 4 7.97 2.56 -7.83
N ASP A 5 7.96 3.55 -8.71
CA ASP A 5 6.76 4.15 -9.25
C ASP A 5 6.51 3.58 -10.65
N GLU A 6 5.26 3.24 -10.94
CA GLU A 6 4.81 2.60 -12.18
C GLU A 6 5.54 1.30 -12.58
N THR A 7 5.07 0.17 -12.04
CA THR A 7 5.54 -1.18 -12.37
C THR A 7 5.46 -1.62 -13.85
N PRO A 8 4.54 -1.16 -14.74
CA PRO A 8 4.46 -1.71 -16.10
C PRO A 8 5.66 -1.32 -16.99
N THR A 9 6.38 -0.25 -16.67
CA THR A 9 7.54 0.22 -17.46
C THR A 9 8.84 -0.52 -17.16
N LEU A 10 8.91 -1.28 -16.06
CA LEU A 10 10.14 -1.93 -15.60
C LEU A 10 9.93 -3.44 -15.46
N TYR A 11 10.42 -4.21 -16.43
CA TYR A 11 10.42 -5.67 -16.33
C TYR A 11 11.51 -6.13 -15.35
N LEU A 12 11.14 -6.33 -14.08
CA LEU A 12 12.02 -6.92 -13.07
C LEU A 12 11.78 -8.43 -12.96
N PRO A 13 12.73 -9.28 -13.38
CA PRO A 13 12.61 -10.71 -13.14
C PRO A 13 12.53 -10.96 -11.63
N LYS A 14 11.62 -11.85 -11.22
CA LYS A 14 11.36 -12.19 -9.81
C LYS A 14 10.92 -11.01 -8.93
N PHE A 15 10.33 -9.96 -9.50
CA PHE A 15 9.79 -8.80 -8.76
C PHE A 15 8.99 -9.17 -7.50
N VAL A 16 8.16 -10.20 -7.60
CA VAL A 16 7.30 -10.71 -6.53
C VAL A 16 8.09 -11.16 -5.28
N GLN A 17 9.36 -11.56 -5.45
CA GLN A 17 10.24 -12.00 -4.37
C GLN A 17 11.00 -10.84 -3.72
N ILE A 18 11.09 -9.68 -4.37
CA ILE A 18 11.88 -8.52 -3.91
C ILE A 18 11.42 -8.02 -2.53
N PRO A 19 10.12 -7.91 -2.21
CA PRO A 19 9.72 -7.49 -0.86
C PRO A 19 10.17 -8.47 0.22
N ALA A 20 10.11 -9.77 -0.07
CA ALA A 20 10.49 -10.82 0.89
C ALA A 20 12.01 -10.83 1.14
N THR A 21 12.81 -10.80 0.08
CA THR A 21 14.28 -10.76 0.19
C THR A 21 14.76 -9.41 0.72
N GLY A 22 14.11 -8.32 0.33
CA GLY A 22 14.39 -6.97 0.83
C GLY A 22 14.20 -6.88 2.34
N ARG A 23 13.10 -7.45 2.87
CA ARG A 23 12.85 -7.48 4.33
C ARG A 23 13.99 -8.16 5.08
N SER A 24 14.46 -9.31 4.62
CA SER A 24 15.59 -10.04 5.25
C SER A 24 16.88 -9.22 5.26
N ASN A 25 17.08 -8.38 4.26
CA ASN A 25 18.24 -7.49 4.13
C ASN A 25 18.01 -6.10 4.73
N LYS A 26 16.98 -5.92 5.58
CA LYS A 26 16.61 -4.61 6.19
C LYS A 26 16.34 -3.50 5.15
N LEU A 27 15.97 -3.88 3.93
CA LEU A 27 15.62 -2.96 2.85
C LEU A 27 14.11 -2.64 2.92
N ALA A 28 13.79 -1.35 3.07
CA ALA A 28 12.43 -0.86 2.88
C ALA A 28 12.08 -0.87 1.38
N VAL A 29 11.03 -1.60 1.00
CA VAL A 29 10.50 -1.69 -0.36
C VAL A 29 9.14 -1.01 -0.43
N ILE A 30 9.03 0.00 -1.27
CA ILE A 30 7.81 0.77 -1.51
C ILE A 30 7.45 0.64 -2.99
N ILE A 31 6.23 0.19 -3.26
CA ILE A 31 5.71 -0.03 -4.61
C ILE A 31 4.49 0.86 -4.80
N GLY A 32 4.56 1.74 -5.80
CA GLY A 32 3.45 2.50 -6.35
C GLY A 32 2.84 1.77 -7.55
N ALA A 33 1.52 1.62 -7.54
CA ALA A 33 0.75 1.13 -8.68
C ALA A 33 -0.51 1.99 -8.83
N GLN A 34 -0.94 2.24 -10.07
CA GLN A 34 -2.14 3.07 -10.30
C GLN A 34 -3.40 2.36 -9.82
N ASP A 35 -3.48 1.04 -10.02
CA ASP A 35 -4.55 0.19 -9.50
C ASP A 35 -4.05 -1.25 -9.35
N ILE A 36 -4.73 -2.04 -8.51
CA ILE A 36 -4.43 -3.47 -8.33
C ILE A 36 -4.56 -4.24 -9.64
N SER A 37 -5.51 -3.86 -10.50
CA SER A 37 -5.70 -4.48 -11.82
C SER A 37 -4.45 -4.45 -12.69
N GLN A 38 -3.60 -3.42 -12.57
CA GLN A 38 -2.33 -3.36 -13.32
C GLN A 38 -1.30 -4.37 -12.80
N LEU A 39 -1.28 -4.61 -11.50
CA LEU A 39 -0.44 -5.66 -10.91
C LEU A 39 -0.92 -7.05 -11.34
N GLU A 40 -2.24 -7.26 -11.41
CA GLU A 40 -2.82 -8.53 -11.87
C GLU A 40 -2.55 -8.78 -13.35
N ASP A 41 -2.62 -7.75 -14.20
CA ASP A 41 -2.30 -7.83 -15.63
C ASP A 41 -0.81 -8.14 -15.86
N THR A 42 0.06 -7.46 -15.11
CA THR A 42 1.53 -7.62 -15.25
C THR A 42 2.03 -8.96 -14.70
N TYR A 43 1.56 -9.38 -13.52
CA TYR A 43 2.14 -10.52 -12.79
C TYR A 43 1.24 -11.73 -12.69
N THR A 44 0.04 -11.72 -13.27
CA THR A 44 -1.09 -12.65 -12.99
C THR A 44 -1.68 -12.43 -11.59
N LYS A 45 -2.97 -12.72 -11.46
CA LYS A 45 -3.72 -12.56 -10.22
C LYS A 45 -3.05 -13.21 -9.00
N THR A 46 -2.61 -14.46 -9.13
CA THR A 46 -1.98 -15.20 -8.03
C THR A 46 -0.70 -14.54 -7.54
N LYS A 47 0.17 -14.07 -8.45
CA LYS A 47 1.42 -13.44 -8.02
C LYS A 47 1.21 -12.01 -7.52
N ALA A 48 0.22 -11.29 -8.08
CA ALA A 48 -0.18 -9.98 -7.57
C ALA A 48 -0.69 -10.09 -6.12
N GLU A 49 -1.48 -11.12 -5.80
CA GLU A 49 -1.93 -11.38 -4.44
C GLU A 49 -0.76 -11.68 -3.48
N VAL A 50 0.22 -12.49 -3.91
CA VAL A 50 1.44 -12.77 -3.14
C VAL A 50 2.27 -11.50 -2.94
N LEU A 51 2.38 -10.64 -3.96
CA LEU A 51 3.09 -9.37 -3.85
C LEU A 51 2.42 -8.47 -2.81
N ILE A 52 1.10 -8.28 -2.92
CA ILE A 52 0.32 -7.44 -2.03
C ILE A 52 0.38 -7.98 -0.59
N SER A 53 0.34 -9.30 -0.39
CA SER A 53 0.41 -9.88 0.96
C SER A 53 1.78 -9.71 1.63
N ASN A 54 2.86 -9.67 0.85
CA ASN A 54 4.20 -9.38 1.36
C ASN A 54 4.38 -7.90 1.75
N LEU A 55 3.58 -7.00 1.16
CA LEU A 55 3.54 -5.58 1.52
C LEU A 55 2.61 -5.38 2.72
N GLY A 56 3.17 -5.43 3.92
CA GLY A 56 2.39 -5.34 5.17
C GLY A 56 1.74 -3.98 5.42
N THR A 57 2.33 -2.90 4.92
CA THR A 57 1.76 -1.55 5.00
C THR A 57 1.21 -1.16 3.64
N GLN A 58 -0.05 -0.77 3.59
CA GLN A 58 -0.79 -0.56 2.35
C GLN A 58 -1.51 0.79 2.39
N PHE A 59 -1.34 1.58 1.32
CA PHE A 59 -1.97 2.88 1.13
C PHE A 59 -2.89 2.80 -0.09
N TYR A 60 -4.13 3.24 0.08
CA TYR A 60 -5.14 3.26 -0.96
C TYR A 60 -5.66 4.68 -1.14
N GLY A 61 -5.37 5.26 -2.30
CA GLY A 61 -5.96 6.52 -2.72
C GLY A 61 -7.31 6.33 -3.38
N ARG A 62 -7.82 7.40 -4.02
CA ARG A 62 -9.05 7.36 -4.79
C ARG A 62 -8.97 6.29 -5.90
N THR A 63 -9.95 5.38 -5.93
CA THR A 63 -10.10 4.40 -7.01
C THR A 63 -11.54 4.38 -7.52
N THR A 64 -11.70 4.26 -8.83
CA THR A 64 -12.99 4.01 -9.49
C THR A 64 -13.20 2.54 -9.82
N ASN A 65 -12.20 1.69 -9.57
CA ASN A 65 -12.29 0.25 -9.79
C ASN A 65 -13.07 -0.40 -8.64
N GLN A 66 -14.23 -0.97 -8.97
CA GLN A 66 -15.09 -1.63 -7.98
C GLN A 66 -14.40 -2.81 -7.29
N ALA A 67 -13.64 -3.63 -8.04
CA ALA A 67 -12.94 -4.78 -7.45
C ALA A 67 -11.89 -4.34 -6.43
N THR A 68 -11.14 -3.28 -6.75
CA THR A 68 -10.18 -2.66 -5.81
C THR A 68 -10.89 -2.11 -4.58
N ALA A 69 -11.97 -1.34 -4.76
CA ALA A 69 -12.71 -0.76 -3.64
C ALA A 69 -13.32 -1.83 -2.72
N GLU A 70 -13.94 -2.88 -3.28
CA GLU A 70 -14.46 -4.02 -2.52
C GLU A 70 -13.37 -4.75 -1.75
N ARG A 71 -12.19 -4.91 -2.35
CA ARG A 71 -11.04 -5.53 -1.69
C ARG A 71 -10.62 -4.70 -0.48
N VAL A 72 -10.51 -3.38 -0.63
CA VAL A 72 -10.18 -2.47 0.48
C VAL A 72 -11.24 -2.54 1.57
N VAL A 73 -12.52 -2.45 1.24
CA VAL A 73 -13.63 -2.58 2.22
C VAL A 73 -13.54 -3.88 3.01
N LYS A 74 -13.30 -5.02 2.33
CA LYS A 74 -13.13 -6.33 2.97
C LYS A 74 -11.93 -6.37 3.91
N MET A 75 -10.82 -5.71 3.57
CA MET A 75 -9.62 -5.66 4.43
C MET A 75 -9.85 -4.86 5.71
N PHE A 76 -10.58 -3.74 5.63
CA PHE A 76 -10.96 -2.94 6.81
C PHE A 76 -12.03 -3.62 7.67
N GLY A 77 -12.84 -4.51 7.08
CA GLY A 77 -13.83 -5.31 7.78
C GLY A 77 -15.04 -4.50 8.25
N GLN A 78 -15.79 -5.08 9.19
CA GLN A 78 -17.08 -4.57 9.64
C GLN A 78 -17.03 -4.07 11.09
N ARG A 79 -17.93 -3.14 11.42
CA ARG A 79 -18.25 -2.68 12.76
C ARG A 79 -19.66 -3.12 13.13
N GLU A 80 -19.82 -3.55 14.37
CA GLU A 80 -21.14 -3.82 14.94
C GLU A 80 -21.68 -2.53 15.56
N ASP A 81 -22.74 -1.98 14.97
CA ASP A 81 -23.46 -0.84 15.49
C ASP A 81 -24.68 -1.34 16.28
N ILE A 82 -24.72 -1.05 17.59
CA ILE A 82 -25.89 -1.34 18.42
C ILE A 82 -26.87 -0.17 18.27
N GLN A 83 -27.98 -0.40 17.58
CA GLN A 83 -29.08 0.57 17.47
C GLN A 83 -30.14 0.29 18.53
N MET A 84 -30.39 1.28 19.38
CA MET A 84 -31.53 1.27 20.30
C MET A 84 -32.73 1.90 19.61
N LEU A 85 -33.72 1.08 19.27
CA LEU A 85 -35.00 1.53 18.75
C LEU A 85 -35.94 1.78 19.92
N HIS A 86 -36.39 3.03 20.04
CA HIS A 86 -37.45 3.42 20.97
C HIS A 86 -38.77 3.50 20.21
N SER A 87 -39.69 2.57 20.49
CA SER A 87 -41.06 2.68 20.03
C SER A 87 -41.93 3.25 21.16
N THR A 88 -42.64 4.34 20.85
CA THR A 88 -43.69 4.88 21.72
C THR A 88 -45.01 4.63 21.02
N SER A 89 -45.80 3.68 21.52
CA SER A 89 -47.15 3.46 21.01
C SER A 89 -48.11 4.45 21.69
N LYS A 90 -48.82 5.27 20.89
CA LYS A 90 -50.07 5.91 21.33
C LYS A 90 -51.21 5.01 20.89
N LYS A 91 -51.95 4.42 21.84
CA LYS A 91 -53.19 3.68 21.57
C LYS A 91 -54.35 4.42 22.24
N GLY A 92 -55.48 4.53 21.54
CA GLY A 92 -56.59 5.41 21.90
C GLY A 92 -57.39 5.00 23.16
N PHE A 93 -57.85 6.04 23.85
CA PHE A 93 -59.03 6.25 24.72
C PHE A 93 -59.46 5.29 25.85
N ILE A 94 -58.89 4.10 26.06
CA ILE A 94 -59.27 3.28 27.22
C ILE A 94 -58.03 2.63 27.83
N ASP A 95 -57.75 3.00 29.09
CA ASP A 95 -56.73 2.47 30.00
C ASP A 95 -55.29 3.04 29.85
N TRP A 96 -54.84 3.78 30.88
CA TRP A 96 -53.60 4.57 30.88
C TRP A 96 -52.49 3.86 31.65
N THR A 97 -51.71 3.03 30.96
CA THR A 97 -50.32 2.72 31.37
C THR A 97 -49.41 2.83 30.14
N PRO A 98 -48.54 3.86 30.02
CA PRO A 98 -47.64 3.96 28.88
C PRO A 98 -46.56 2.87 28.92
N GLY A 99 -46.69 1.86 28.07
CA GLY A 99 -45.64 0.86 27.86
C GLY A 99 -44.51 1.43 27.00
N ARG A 100 -43.35 1.72 27.59
CA ARG A 100 -42.11 1.97 26.83
C ARG A 100 -41.45 0.64 26.50
N SER A 101 -41.42 0.28 25.21
CA SER A 101 -40.58 -0.82 24.74
C SER A 101 -39.23 -0.27 24.28
N LYS A 102 -38.14 -0.92 24.70
CA LYS A 102 -36.79 -0.68 24.20
C LYS A 102 -36.37 -1.94 23.44
N SER A 103 -36.20 -1.83 22.13
CA SER A 103 -35.67 -2.91 21.31
C SER A 103 -34.23 -2.57 20.92
N GLN A 104 -33.32 -3.52 21.12
CA GLN A 104 -31.92 -3.39 20.69
C GLN A 104 -31.74 -4.21 19.42
N SER A 105 -31.27 -3.57 18.36
CA SER A 105 -30.94 -4.19 17.08
C SER A 105 -29.44 -4.03 16.84
N ILE A 106 -28.72 -5.13 16.72
CA ILE A 106 -27.30 -5.12 16.33
C ILE A 106 -27.24 -5.16 14.80
N GLN A 107 -26.64 -4.14 14.18
CA GLN A 107 -26.43 -4.09 12.74
C GLN A 107 -24.94 -4.10 12.43
N LYS A 108 -24.50 -5.00 11.55
CA LYS A 108 -23.13 -5.01 11.01
C LYS A 108 -23.06 -4.05 9.84
N ARG A 109 -22.07 -3.14 9.85
CA ARG A 109 -21.79 -2.19 8.76
C ARG A 109 -20.31 -2.18 8.44
N ASP A 110 -19.96 -2.02 7.17
CA ASP A 110 -18.56 -1.90 6.77
C ASP A 110 -17.92 -0.65 7.39
N ARG A 111 -16.64 -0.77 7.82
CA ARG A 111 -15.90 0.35 8.40
C ARG A 111 -15.56 1.43 7.38
N VAL A 112 -15.34 1.03 6.15
CA VAL A 112 -15.11 1.90 4.99
C VAL A 112 -16.11 1.48 3.93
N LYS A 113 -16.82 2.43 3.34
CA LYS A 113 -17.76 2.16 2.23
C LYS A 113 -17.05 2.26 0.89
N ILE A 114 -17.54 1.51 -0.10
CA ILE A 114 -17.09 1.63 -1.51
C ILE A 114 -17.19 3.07 -2.00
N GLN A 115 -18.28 3.77 -1.64
CA GLN A 115 -18.49 5.17 -1.99
C GLN A 115 -17.41 6.10 -1.42
N GLU A 116 -16.82 5.78 -0.27
CA GLU A 116 -15.73 6.58 0.29
C GLU A 116 -14.48 6.45 -0.58
N MET A 117 -14.17 5.25 -1.07
CA MET A 117 -13.01 5.01 -1.96
C MET A 117 -13.10 5.78 -3.27
N THR A 118 -14.30 5.96 -3.82
CA THR A 118 -14.52 6.70 -5.07
C THR A 118 -14.53 8.22 -4.86
N THR A 119 -14.76 8.69 -3.63
CA THR A 119 -14.91 10.11 -3.30
C THR A 119 -13.72 10.72 -2.56
N LEU A 120 -12.67 9.94 -2.25
CA LEU A 120 -11.42 10.45 -1.70
C LEU A 120 -10.87 11.61 -2.55
N GLU A 121 -10.47 12.70 -1.89
CA GLU A 121 -9.83 13.82 -2.56
C GLU A 121 -8.37 13.51 -2.91
N GLN A 122 -7.78 14.36 -3.75
CA GLN A 122 -6.34 14.28 -4.01
C GLN A 122 -5.55 14.42 -2.70
N GLY A 123 -4.62 13.48 -2.49
CA GLY A 123 -3.81 13.41 -1.27
C GLY A 123 -4.51 12.72 -0.11
N GLU A 124 -5.78 12.32 -0.23
CA GLU A 124 -6.44 11.49 0.78
C GLU A 124 -6.19 10.01 0.55
N PHE A 125 -5.87 9.32 1.63
CA PHE A 125 -5.58 7.90 1.64
C PHE A 125 -6.29 7.22 2.80
N VAL A 126 -6.71 5.99 2.57
CA VAL A 126 -7.00 5.02 3.61
C VAL A 126 -5.92 3.94 3.56
N GLY A 127 -5.51 3.41 4.69
CA GLY A 127 -4.53 2.35 4.67
C GLY A 127 -4.45 1.54 5.94
N MET A 128 -3.69 0.45 5.82
CA MET A 128 -3.37 -0.45 6.92
C MET A 128 -1.88 -0.37 7.20
N ILE A 129 -1.51 -0.45 8.48
CA ILE A 129 -0.13 -0.39 8.94
C ILE A 129 0.19 -1.71 9.62
N ALA A 130 1.21 -2.42 9.14
CA ALA A 130 1.62 -3.71 9.72
C ALA A 130 2.22 -3.57 11.12
N GLU A 131 3.00 -2.51 11.34
CA GLU A 131 3.78 -2.31 12.56
C GLU A 131 3.46 -0.91 13.12
N GLY A 132 2.58 -0.85 14.12
CA GLY A 132 2.13 0.41 14.73
C GLY A 132 1.05 0.21 15.81
N THR A 133 0.86 1.22 16.66
CA THR A 133 -0.21 1.23 17.68
C THR A 133 -1.60 1.32 17.04
N THR A 134 -1.69 1.99 15.90
CA THR A 134 -2.87 2.08 15.04
C THR A 134 -2.70 1.15 13.83
N LYS A 135 -3.61 0.18 13.67
CA LYS A 135 -3.58 -0.78 12.57
C LYS A 135 -4.16 -0.24 11.25
N GLU A 136 -4.93 0.84 11.32
CA GLU A 136 -5.61 1.46 10.19
C GLU A 136 -5.54 2.99 10.31
N PHE A 137 -5.56 3.68 9.16
CA PHE A 137 -5.64 5.13 9.11
C PHE A 137 -6.50 5.60 7.93
N LYS A 138 -7.04 6.82 8.08
CA LYS A 138 -7.63 7.62 7.02
C LYS A 138 -7.10 9.04 7.21
N GLY A 139 -6.46 9.60 6.19
CA GLY A 139 -5.80 10.89 6.34
C GLY A 139 -5.42 11.53 5.01
N LYS A 140 -5.13 12.83 5.07
CA LYS A 140 -4.71 13.64 3.93
C LYS A 140 -3.22 13.95 4.04
N ILE A 141 -2.45 13.47 3.08
CA ILE A 141 -1.04 13.83 2.91
C ILE A 141 -1.00 15.17 2.19
N LYS A 142 -0.45 16.19 2.86
CA LYS A 142 -0.24 17.50 2.24
C LYS A 142 0.94 17.40 1.29
N LEU A 143 0.77 17.92 0.07
CA LEU A 143 1.89 18.12 -0.83
C LEU A 143 2.85 19.10 -0.15
N GLN A 144 4.11 18.72 0.00
CA GLN A 144 5.13 19.65 0.43
C GLN A 144 5.41 20.58 -0.76
N GLU A 145 5.10 21.87 -0.61
CA GLU A 145 5.55 22.90 -1.55
C GLU A 145 7.06 23.01 -1.42
N SER A 146 7.77 22.18 -2.16
CA SER A 146 9.20 22.28 -2.28
C SER A 146 9.49 23.25 -3.43
N SER A 147 10.07 24.40 -3.09
CA SER A 147 10.80 25.24 -4.04
C SER A 147 12.07 24.50 -4.43
N ILE A 148 11.91 23.38 -5.13
CA ILE A 148 13.00 22.72 -5.81
C ILE A 148 13.29 23.64 -6.98
N ASP A 149 14.42 24.33 -6.94
CA ASP A 149 15.03 24.84 -8.17
C ASP A 149 15.09 23.63 -9.10
N LEU A 150 14.17 23.58 -10.06
CA LEU A 150 14.10 22.51 -11.04
C LEU A 150 15.50 22.43 -11.62
N ILE A 151 16.28 21.44 -11.18
CA ILE A 151 17.57 21.15 -11.78
C ILE A 151 17.24 21.00 -13.24
N LYS A 152 17.70 21.93 -14.07
CA LYS A 152 17.44 21.90 -15.50
C LYS A 152 17.92 20.54 -15.94
N ILE A 153 16.98 19.65 -16.27
CA ILE A 153 17.30 18.35 -16.82
C ILE A 153 18.23 18.67 -17.99
N PRO A 154 19.49 18.22 -17.96
CA PRO A 154 20.41 18.52 -19.04
C PRO A 154 19.72 18.10 -20.33
N LYS A 155 19.59 19.05 -21.26
CA LYS A 155 18.98 18.78 -22.57
C LYS A 155 19.65 17.52 -23.09
N ASN A 156 18.85 16.53 -23.48
CA ASN A 156 19.30 15.28 -24.08
C ASN A 156 20.55 15.52 -24.93
N GLU A 157 21.72 15.30 -24.37
CA GLU A 157 22.92 15.16 -25.16
C GLU A 157 22.69 13.85 -25.90
N SER A 158 22.78 13.93 -27.23
CA SER A 158 22.67 12.75 -28.09
C SER A 158 23.78 11.76 -27.69
N TYR A 159 23.45 10.81 -26.82
CA TYR A 159 24.37 9.74 -26.45
C TYR A 159 24.56 8.82 -27.64
N SER A 160 25.82 8.55 -28.01
CA SER A 160 26.11 7.47 -28.94
C SER A 160 25.76 6.12 -28.31
N VAL A 161 25.33 5.16 -29.12
CA VAL A 161 25.09 3.77 -28.68
C VAL A 161 26.35 3.18 -28.01
N ASP A 162 27.53 3.55 -28.50
CA ASP A 162 28.80 3.09 -27.94
C ASP A 162 29.07 3.68 -26.55
N GLU A 163 28.67 4.93 -26.31
CA GLU A 163 28.81 5.59 -25.00
C GLU A 163 27.83 5.01 -23.98
N ALA A 164 26.61 4.71 -24.41
CA ALA A 164 25.61 4.04 -23.58
C ALA A 164 26.08 2.63 -23.17
N ASN A 165 26.60 1.85 -24.12
CA ASN A 165 27.15 0.51 -23.85
C ASN A 165 28.35 0.58 -22.89
N LYS A 166 29.25 1.56 -23.08
CA LYS A 166 30.40 1.75 -22.20
C LYS A 166 29.98 2.13 -20.77
N LYS A 167 28.97 2.99 -20.62
CA LYS A 167 28.40 3.31 -19.30
C LYS A 167 27.74 2.09 -18.65
N PHE A 168 26.99 1.30 -19.42
CA PHE A 168 26.37 0.07 -18.93
C PHE A 168 27.41 -0.93 -18.41
N GLU A 169 28.47 -1.18 -19.18
CA GLU A 169 29.58 -2.05 -18.77
C GLU A 169 30.30 -1.55 -17.50
N ASN A 170 30.46 -0.22 -17.37
CA ASN A 170 31.05 0.36 -16.16
C ASN A 170 30.17 0.15 -14.93
N ILE A 171 28.85 0.33 -15.06
CA ILE A 171 27.90 0.05 -13.97
C ILE A 171 27.98 -1.42 -13.55
N TYR A 172 28.08 -2.35 -14.50
CA TYR A 172 28.25 -3.78 -14.18
C TYR A 172 29.53 -4.05 -13.39
N LYS A 173 30.65 -3.43 -13.78
CA LYS A 173 31.92 -3.56 -13.06
C LYS A 173 31.86 -2.95 -11.66
N GLU A 174 31.26 -1.78 -11.52
CA GLU A 174 31.06 -1.14 -10.22
C GLU A 174 30.20 -2.01 -9.29
N VAL A 175 29.14 -2.63 -9.81
CA VAL A 175 28.32 -3.57 -9.05
C VAL A 175 29.11 -4.83 -8.67
N GLU A 176 29.92 -5.39 -9.56
CA GLU A 176 30.78 -6.53 -9.23
C GLU A 176 31.85 -6.20 -8.17
N GLU A 177 32.48 -5.02 -8.26
CA GLU A 177 33.45 -4.55 -7.27
C GLU A 177 32.79 -4.32 -5.92
N PHE A 178 31.61 -3.69 -5.90
CA PHE A 178 30.82 -3.48 -4.69
C PHE A 178 30.47 -4.80 -4.00
N ILE A 179 30.02 -5.80 -4.75
CA ILE A 179 29.70 -7.14 -4.21
C ILE A 179 30.98 -7.81 -3.65
N LYS A 180 32.12 -7.69 -4.33
CA LYS A 180 33.40 -8.26 -3.86
C LYS A 180 33.88 -7.61 -2.56
N GLU A 181 33.76 -6.29 -2.44
CA GLU A 181 34.08 -5.56 -1.20
C GLU A 181 33.17 -5.94 -0.03
N GLU A 182 31.93 -6.34 -0.31
CA GLU A 182 30.98 -6.76 0.73
C GLU A 182 31.26 -8.20 1.18
N THR A 183 31.61 -9.12 0.27
CA THR A 183 32.03 -10.49 0.61
C THR A 183 33.35 -10.56 1.39
N THR A 184 34.28 -9.64 1.14
CA THR A 184 35.56 -9.61 1.88
C THR A 184 35.42 -9.10 3.31
N LYS A 185 34.32 -8.40 3.64
CA LYS A 185 34.03 -7.96 5.02
C LYS A 185 33.33 -9.02 5.87
N GLU A 186 32.65 -10.00 5.25
CA GLU A 186 32.05 -11.13 5.97
C GLU A 186 33.09 -12.21 6.34
N ASP A 187 34.15 -12.36 5.55
CA ASP A 187 35.22 -13.34 5.81
C ASP A 187 36.19 -12.94 6.96
N ASP A 188 36.13 -11.70 7.44
CA ASP A 188 36.95 -11.20 8.58
C ASP A 188 36.31 -11.43 9.95
N ILE A 189 35.13 -12.07 10.03
CA ILE A 189 34.55 -12.52 11.30
C ILE A 189 34.98 -13.97 11.55
N ALA A 190 36.16 -14.12 12.17
CA ALA A 190 36.64 -15.39 12.71
C ALA A 190 35.56 -16.11 13.56
N PRO A 191 35.53 -17.45 13.58
CA PRO A 191 34.49 -18.20 14.25
C PRO A 191 34.61 -18.00 15.77
N ILE A 192 33.61 -17.38 16.38
CA ILE A 192 33.47 -17.42 17.85
C ILE A 192 32.94 -18.81 18.20
N ILE A 193 33.87 -19.68 18.58
CA ILE A 193 33.63 -20.92 19.31
C ILE A 193 33.15 -20.54 20.72
N LEU A 194 31.87 -20.81 21.02
CA LEU A 194 31.34 -21.46 22.24
C LEU A 194 29.81 -21.48 22.23
#